data_AF-A0A821XYS4-F1
#
_entry.id   AF-A0A821XYS4-F1
#
_cell.length_a   1.000
_cell.length_b   1.000
_cell.length_c   1.000
_cell.angle_alpha   90.00
_cell.angle_beta   90.00
_cell.angle_gamma   90.00
#
_symmetry.space_group_name_H-M   'P 1'
#
loop_
_entity.id
_entity.type
_entity.pdbx_description
1 polymer ?
#
loop_
_entity_poly.entity_id
_entity_poly.type
_entity_poly.pdbx_seq_one_letter_code
_entity_poly.pdbx_strand_id
1 'polypeptide(L)'
;MGYFTFIAPFLQSLSEARGAAASVFRLIDEGNDINVNETDVWKEDKESIYNINGDIEFDNVNFIYPSRQDTPVLHKLSLIARASQTTALVGSSGCGKSTCISLFLRYYEPSLGRITIGGRSITDYNVKQLRQNIGVVSQEPILFSASIYENIRFGKLNATREEIEQAAREANAHSFIMQLPNKYETLVGERGMQLSGGEKQRIALARALVKQPTFLLLDEATSALDNISEKIVQEALERACEGRTTIVIAHRLTTIQNADQIYVLDNGSVIEQGTHETLMAKEGGKYQAMVKRQQIERIHDDQDDQMSIEKAREDDKQSIFERSRLLSDIQTVDMNKYTAFAISGSRLTQRIRSKAFACLLRQEVAYFDRPENSSGAICTRLSSDASAVQEMAGTRLGAICEAIALLAVEVIHNMRTVKQLSIEKEVLRQYSELLHQIFMLVNPILYISSRIASTILGAEAFFDLFDRIPTIDNASTEGQELVDFRGEIKFDQVKFIYPTRPTSIILKRLQLNIKPGQRVALVGRSGCGKSTIIQLLERFYDVTSGQLFLDGVDIRQLNLQWVRSHFGLISQEPI
;
A
#
# COMPACT_ATOMS: atom_id res chain seq x y z
N MET A 1 51.85 -3.83 -15.05
CA MET A 1 50.86 -3.94 -13.95
C MET A 1 49.66 -3.02 -14.12
N GLY A 2 49.81 -1.71 -14.39
CA GLY A 2 48.72 -0.72 -14.32
C GLY A 2 47.35 -1.10 -14.93
N TYR A 3 47.30 -1.82 -16.06
CA TYR A 3 46.03 -2.30 -16.64
C TYR A 3 45.17 -3.14 -15.68
N PHE A 4 45.77 -3.86 -14.72
CA PHE A 4 45.02 -4.67 -13.76
C PHE A 4 44.24 -3.81 -12.76
N THR A 5 44.77 -2.64 -12.38
CA THR A 5 44.12 -1.68 -11.48
C THR A 5 42.88 -1.07 -12.12
N PHE A 6 42.90 -0.83 -13.44
CA PHE A 6 41.72 -0.39 -14.20
C PHE A 6 40.61 -1.46 -14.27
N ILE A 7 40.95 -2.75 -14.18
CA ILE A 7 40.01 -3.88 -14.29
C ILE A 7 39.32 -4.19 -12.95
N ALA A 8 40.00 -3.96 -11.82
CA ALA A 8 39.47 -4.32 -10.49
C ALA A 8 38.08 -3.74 -10.15
N PRO A 9 37.75 -2.46 -10.45
CA PRO A 9 36.40 -1.93 -10.22
C PRO A 9 35.32 -2.64 -11.05
N PHE A 10 35.62 -3.05 -12.28
CA PHE A 10 34.67 -3.81 -13.10
C PHE A 10 34.43 -5.23 -12.56
N LEU A 11 35.46 -5.86 -11.99
CA LEU A 11 35.32 -7.16 -11.32
C LEU A 11 34.47 -7.06 -10.04
N GLN A 12 34.61 -5.98 -9.27
CA GLN A 12 33.73 -5.72 -8.12
C GLN A 12 32.28 -5.53 -8.58
N SER A 13 32.03 -4.61 -9.53
CA SER A 13 30.69 -4.36 -10.07
C SER A 13 30.04 -5.61 -10.66
N LEU A 14 30.82 -6.49 -11.31
CA LEU A 14 30.35 -7.77 -11.84
C LEU A 14 29.96 -8.75 -10.73
N SER A 15 30.70 -8.75 -9.61
CA SER A 15 30.40 -9.58 -8.44
C SER A 15 29.13 -9.10 -7.72
N GLU A 16 28.99 -7.79 -7.51
CA GLU A 16 27.81 -7.16 -6.93
C GLU A 16 26.57 -7.38 -7.81
N ALA A 17 26.71 -7.18 -9.13
CA ALA A 17 25.65 -7.47 -10.10
C ALA A 17 25.26 -8.95 -10.09
N ARG A 18 26.20 -9.88 -9.98
CA ARG A 18 25.91 -11.32 -9.85
C ARG A 18 25.17 -11.65 -8.55
N GLY A 19 25.52 -10.98 -7.45
CA GLY A 19 24.84 -11.14 -6.16
C GLY A 19 23.39 -10.64 -6.19
N ALA A 20 23.16 -9.44 -6.73
CA ALA A 20 21.82 -8.89 -6.91
C ALA A 20 20.99 -9.67 -7.93
N ALA A 21 21.60 -10.08 -9.05
CA ALA A 21 20.93 -10.89 -10.06
C ALA A 21 20.53 -12.27 -9.52
N ALA A 22 21.22 -12.84 -8.53
CA ALA A 22 20.86 -14.15 -7.96
C ALA A 22 19.50 -14.15 -7.22
N SER A 23 19.04 -13.02 -6.68
CA SER A 23 17.67 -12.92 -6.12
C SER A 23 16.64 -12.61 -7.20
N VAL A 24 16.99 -11.79 -8.19
CA VAL A 24 16.11 -11.47 -9.33
C VAL A 24 15.86 -12.69 -10.22
N PHE A 25 16.91 -13.45 -10.57
CA PHE A 25 16.76 -14.70 -11.32
C PHE A 25 15.99 -15.74 -10.51
N ARG A 26 16.20 -15.87 -9.18
CA ARG A 26 15.36 -16.76 -8.38
C ARG A 26 13.87 -16.44 -8.51
N LEU A 27 13.48 -15.16 -8.47
CA LEU A 27 12.08 -14.74 -8.64
C LEU A 27 11.55 -14.94 -10.08
N ILE A 28 12.43 -15.00 -11.08
CA ILE A 28 12.08 -15.29 -12.49
C ILE A 28 11.98 -16.81 -12.73
N ASP A 29 12.85 -17.58 -12.10
CA ASP A 29 12.94 -19.04 -12.20
C ASP A 29 11.95 -19.76 -11.24
N GLU A 30 11.40 -19.04 -10.25
CA GLU A 30 10.31 -19.50 -9.38
C GLU A 30 9.01 -19.70 -10.19
N GLY A 31 8.76 -20.96 -10.57
CA GLY A 31 7.53 -21.39 -11.22
C GLY A 31 6.29 -21.08 -10.38
N ASN A 32 5.20 -20.73 -11.05
CA ASN A 32 3.92 -20.38 -10.41
C ASN A 32 2.90 -21.52 -10.66
N ASP A 33 2.47 -22.20 -9.60
CA ASP A 33 1.45 -23.27 -9.68
C ASP A 33 0.14 -22.80 -10.32
N ILE A 34 -0.20 -21.51 -10.15
CA ILE A 34 -1.37 -20.86 -10.76
C ILE A 34 -0.87 -19.74 -11.69
N ASN A 35 -0.37 -20.11 -12.86
CA ASN A 35 0.16 -19.17 -13.85
C ASN A 35 -0.95 -18.34 -14.52
N VAL A 36 -0.96 -17.02 -14.25
CA VAL A 36 -1.96 -16.08 -14.80
C VAL A 36 -1.65 -15.66 -16.25
N ASN A 37 -0.40 -15.80 -16.67
CA ASN A 37 0.11 -15.35 -17.97
C ASN A 37 0.31 -16.48 -18.98
N GLU A 38 0.03 -17.73 -18.59
CA GLU A 38 0.15 -18.88 -19.47
C GLU A 38 -0.85 -18.76 -20.63
N THR A 39 -0.32 -18.64 -21.85
CA THR A 39 -1.11 -18.64 -23.09
C THR A 39 -1.23 -20.02 -23.71
N ASP A 40 -0.58 -21.02 -23.11
CA ASP A 40 -0.17 -22.24 -23.81
C ASP A 40 -0.91 -23.50 -23.36
N VAL A 41 -1.10 -24.38 -24.34
CA VAL A 41 -1.60 -25.77 -24.24
C VAL A 41 -2.91 -25.94 -23.45
N TRP A 42 -4.04 -25.99 -24.16
CA TRP A 42 -4.80 -27.25 -24.37
C TRP A 42 -5.86 -27.11 -25.47
N LYS A 43 -5.79 -28.03 -26.44
CA LYS A 43 -6.78 -28.48 -27.45
C LYS A 43 -7.63 -27.46 -28.24
N GLU A 44 -7.72 -27.80 -29.52
CA GLU A 44 -8.47 -27.14 -30.58
C GLU A 44 -10.00 -27.19 -30.34
N ASP A 45 -10.53 -26.16 -29.70
CA ASP A 45 -11.93 -25.72 -29.85
C ASP A 45 -12.00 -24.19 -29.68
N LYS A 46 -11.68 -23.46 -30.76
CA LYS A 46 -11.42 -22.01 -30.71
C LYS A 46 -12.67 -21.11 -30.65
N GLU A 47 -13.88 -21.68 -30.57
CA GLU A 47 -15.13 -20.94 -30.82
C GLU A 47 -16.05 -20.69 -29.59
N SER A 48 -15.78 -21.25 -28.39
CA SER A 48 -16.83 -21.35 -27.34
C SER A 48 -16.45 -21.10 -25.87
N ILE A 49 -15.37 -20.38 -25.54
CA ILE A 49 -14.95 -20.12 -24.12
C ILE A 49 -14.96 -18.63 -23.70
N TYR A 50 -15.52 -17.73 -24.52
CA TYR A 50 -15.61 -16.30 -24.12
C TYR A 50 -16.73 -16.03 -23.10
N ASN A 51 -17.91 -16.65 -23.28
CA ASN A 51 -19.03 -16.55 -22.35
C ASN A 51 -19.04 -17.77 -21.42
N ILE A 52 -18.40 -17.65 -20.25
CA ILE A 52 -18.47 -18.69 -19.22
C ILE A 52 -19.79 -18.50 -18.47
N ASN A 53 -20.66 -19.53 -18.49
CA ASN A 53 -21.95 -19.55 -17.80
C ASN A 53 -22.25 -20.98 -17.32
N GLY A 54 -23.11 -21.10 -16.32
CA GLY A 54 -23.50 -22.36 -15.67
C GLY A 54 -23.57 -22.22 -14.15
N ASP A 55 -24.09 -23.25 -13.50
CA ASP A 55 -24.08 -23.37 -12.04
C ASP A 55 -22.64 -23.46 -11.52
N ILE A 56 -22.33 -22.78 -10.41
CA ILE A 56 -21.07 -22.97 -9.67
C ILE A 56 -21.30 -24.08 -8.65
N GLU A 57 -20.55 -25.16 -8.74
CA GLU A 57 -20.62 -26.28 -7.80
C GLU A 57 -19.29 -26.45 -7.05
N PHE A 58 -19.37 -26.48 -5.71
CA PHE A 58 -18.30 -26.97 -4.85
C PHE A 58 -18.61 -28.42 -4.51
N ASP A 59 -17.68 -29.33 -4.78
CA ASP A 59 -17.83 -30.77 -4.56
C ASP A 59 -16.78 -31.26 -3.54
N ASN A 60 -17.24 -31.51 -2.31
CA ASN A 60 -16.46 -32.05 -1.19
C ASN A 60 -15.15 -31.29 -0.91
N VAL A 61 -15.18 -29.96 -1.04
CA VAL A 61 -14.00 -29.09 -0.95
C VAL A 61 -13.43 -29.05 0.46
N ASN A 62 -12.14 -29.32 0.59
CA ASN A 62 -11.36 -29.12 1.83
C ASN A 62 -10.23 -28.14 1.53
N PHE A 63 -9.90 -27.26 2.49
CA PHE A 63 -8.87 -26.24 2.27
C PHE A 63 -8.18 -25.80 3.57
N ILE A 64 -6.88 -25.50 3.44
CA ILE A 64 -6.00 -24.99 4.49
C ILE A 64 -5.14 -23.87 3.88
N TYR A 65 -5.03 -22.71 4.54
CA TYR A 65 -4.16 -21.63 4.05
C TYR A 65 -2.67 -21.99 4.23
N PRO A 66 -1.79 -21.77 3.23
CA PRO A 66 -0.37 -22.12 3.33
C PRO A 66 0.38 -21.50 4.52
N SER A 67 -0.10 -20.35 5.02
CA SER A 67 0.45 -19.61 6.16
C SER A 67 0.00 -20.13 7.53
N ARG A 68 -0.96 -21.06 7.60
CA ARG A 68 -1.50 -21.66 8.84
C ARG A 68 -1.91 -23.12 8.60
N GLN A 69 -0.93 -23.99 8.41
CA GLN A 69 -1.16 -25.40 8.06
C GLN A 69 -1.88 -26.19 9.16
N ASP A 70 -1.75 -25.78 10.43
CA ASP A 70 -2.40 -26.41 11.58
C ASP A 70 -3.90 -26.09 11.72
N THR A 71 -4.42 -25.12 10.95
CA THR A 71 -5.83 -24.70 11.01
C THR A 71 -6.51 -24.84 9.65
N PRO A 72 -7.12 -26.01 9.34
CA PRO A 72 -8.02 -26.16 8.22
C PRO A 72 -9.21 -25.19 8.33
N VAL A 73 -9.72 -24.73 7.19
CA VAL A 73 -10.80 -23.72 7.11
C VAL A 73 -12.04 -24.25 6.43
N LEU A 74 -11.91 -25.18 5.48
CA LEU A 74 -13.04 -25.87 4.84
C LEU A 74 -12.94 -27.37 5.02
N HIS A 75 -14.08 -28.00 5.32
CA HIS A 75 -14.21 -29.42 5.65
C HIS A 75 -15.37 -30.03 4.83
N LYS A 76 -15.02 -30.76 3.76
CA LYS A 76 -15.96 -31.36 2.80
C LYS A 76 -17.12 -30.43 2.41
N LEU A 77 -16.82 -29.16 2.14
CA LEU A 77 -17.78 -28.15 1.74
C LEU A 77 -18.39 -28.53 0.38
N SER A 78 -19.71 -28.71 0.35
CA SER A 78 -20.47 -28.89 -0.89
C SER A 78 -21.64 -27.91 -0.94
N LEU A 79 -21.74 -27.14 -2.03
CA LEU A 79 -22.82 -26.19 -2.30
C LEU A 79 -22.96 -25.94 -3.80
N ILE A 80 -24.15 -25.52 -4.24
CA ILE A 80 -24.42 -25.18 -5.64
C ILE A 80 -25.05 -23.78 -5.70
N ALA A 81 -24.38 -22.84 -6.36
CA ALA A 81 -24.95 -21.54 -6.72
C ALA A 81 -25.45 -21.61 -8.16
N ARG A 82 -26.77 -21.51 -8.36
CA ARG A 82 -27.42 -21.71 -9.66
C ARG A 82 -27.20 -20.53 -10.62
N ALA A 83 -27.15 -20.83 -11.91
CA ALA A 83 -27.04 -19.84 -12.97
C ALA A 83 -28.13 -18.76 -12.86
N SER A 84 -27.73 -17.50 -12.91
CA SER A 84 -28.60 -16.31 -12.80
C SER A 84 -29.39 -16.17 -11.50
N GLN A 85 -29.02 -16.88 -10.42
CA GLN A 85 -29.60 -16.73 -9.08
C GLN A 85 -28.63 -16.07 -8.08
N THR A 86 -29.18 -15.49 -7.01
CA THR A 86 -28.42 -14.95 -5.88
C THR A 86 -28.34 -15.97 -4.75
N THR A 87 -27.12 -16.46 -4.50
CA THR A 87 -26.81 -17.44 -3.45
C THR A 87 -26.11 -16.74 -2.29
N ALA A 88 -26.72 -16.74 -1.10
CA ALA A 88 -26.15 -16.12 0.09
C ALA A 88 -25.35 -17.13 0.93
N LEU A 89 -24.13 -16.76 1.33
CA LEU A 89 -23.33 -17.49 2.32
C LEU A 89 -23.40 -16.74 3.65
N VAL A 90 -23.85 -17.41 4.71
CA VAL A 90 -24.03 -16.83 6.04
C VAL A 90 -23.43 -17.72 7.13
N GLY A 91 -23.07 -17.12 8.28
CA GLY A 91 -22.41 -17.82 9.38
C GLY A 91 -21.43 -16.92 10.12
N SER A 92 -20.83 -17.47 11.17
CA SER A 92 -19.89 -16.78 12.07
C SER A 92 -18.69 -16.15 11.33
N SER A 93 -17.94 -15.28 12.02
CA SER A 93 -16.59 -14.94 11.56
C SER A 93 -15.72 -16.21 11.54
N GLY A 94 -14.78 -16.28 10.59
CA GLY A 94 -13.86 -17.40 10.44
C GLY A 94 -14.41 -18.70 9.81
N CYS A 95 -15.73 -18.88 9.60
CA CYS A 95 -16.29 -20.15 9.13
C CYS A 95 -16.07 -20.50 7.63
N GLY A 96 -15.16 -19.79 6.94
CA GLY A 96 -14.76 -20.08 5.56
C GLY A 96 -15.52 -19.33 4.46
N LYS A 97 -16.38 -18.35 4.79
CA LYS A 97 -17.19 -17.58 3.82
C LYS A 97 -16.34 -17.01 2.67
N SER A 98 -15.41 -16.09 2.98
CA SER A 98 -14.55 -15.41 1.99
C SER A 98 -13.47 -16.33 1.39
N THR A 99 -13.21 -17.48 2.03
CA THR A 99 -12.41 -18.57 1.46
C THR A 99 -13.08 -19.21 0.24
N CYS A 100 -14.41 -19.29 0.22
CA CYS A 100 -15.16 -19.77 -0.95
C CYS A 100 -14.95 -18.85 -2.17
N ILE A 101 -15.03 -17.52 -1.96
CA ILE A 101 -14.71 -16.51 -2.99
C ILE A 101 -13.24 -16.64 -3.43
N SER A 102 -12.31 -16.79 -2.49
CA SER A 102 -10.86 -16.92 -2.78
C SER A 102 -10.54 -18.14 -3.64
N LEU A 103 -11.21 -19.27 -3.41
CA LEU A 103 -11.05 -20.50 -4.19
C LEU A 103 -11.73 -20.41 -5.56
N PHE A 104 -12.92 -19.81 -5.66
CA PHE A 104 -13.59 -19.61 -6.95
C PHE A 104 -12.85 -18.62 -7.86
N LEU A 105 -12.19 -17.61 -7.28
CA LEU A 105 -11.22 -16.74 -7.99
C LEU A 105 -9.91 -17.46 -8.35
N ARG A 106 -9.73 -18.72 -7.93
CA ARG A 106 -8.51 -19.52 -8.04
C ARG A 106 -7.28 -18.75 -7.55
N TYR A 107 -7.38 -18.07 -6.41
CA TYR A 107 -6.21 -17.51 -5.70
C TYR A 107 -5.43 -18.59 -4.96
N TYR A 108 -6.12 -19.67 -4.60
CA TYR A 108 -5.57 -20.92 -4.09
C TYR A 108 -6.31 -22.08 -4.76
N GLU A 109 -5.74 -23.28 -4.71
CA GLU A 109 -6.42 -24.51 -5.12
C GLU A 109 -6.93 -25.29 -3.89
N PRO A 110 -8.05 -26.03 -4.00
CA PRO A 110 -8.56 -26.82 -2.90
C PRO A 110 -7.63 -28.00 -2.59
N SER A 111 -7.43 -28.31 -1.31
CA SER A 111 -6.55 -29.40 -0.86
C SER A 111 -7.14 -30.79 -1.17
N LEU A 112 -8.47 -30.91 -1.16
CA LEU A 112 -9.24 -32.05 -1.64
C LEU A 112 -10.59 -31.54 -2.19
N GLY A 113 -11.24 -32.35 -3.04
CA GLY A 113 -12.47 -31.96 -3.72
C GLY A 113 -12.19 -31.14 -4.99
N ARG A 114 -13.24 -30.53 -5.56
CA ARG A 114 -13.15 -29.72 -6.79
C ARG A 114 -14.20 -28.62 -6.81
N ILE A 115 -14.00 -27.64 -7.68
CA ILE A 115 -14.98 -26.58 -7.96
C ILE A 115 -15.22 -26.58 -9.48
N THR A 116 -16.48 -26.56 -9.90
CA THR A 116 -16.87 -26.59 -11.32
C THR A 116 -17.78 -25.42 -11.68
N ILE A 117 -17.82 -25.11 -12.97
CA ILE A 117 -18.81 -24.23 -13.60
C ILE A 117 -19.49 -25.03 -14.70
N GLY A 118 -20.81 -25.24 -14.59
CA GLY A 118 -21.57 -26.06 -15.54
C GLY A 118 -21.04 -27.50 -15.68
N GLY A 119 -20.38 -28.03 -14.64
CA GLY A 119 -19.76 -29.37 -14.63
C GLY A 119 -18.30 -29.44 -15.13
N ARG A 120 -17.73 -28.36 -15.68
CA ARG A 120 -16.30 -28.28 -16.06
C ARG A 120 -15.48 -27.69 -14.92
N SER A 121 -14.32 -28.25 -14.59
CA SER A 121 -13.54 -27.81 -13.43
C SER A 121 -12.93 -26.43 -13.65
N ILE A 122 -12.83 -25.59 -12.60
CA ILE A 122 -12.19 -24.27 -12.69
C ILE A 122 -10.68 -24.36 -13.01
N THR A 123 -10.09 -25.54 -12.83
CA THR A 123 -8.72 -25.87 -13.29
C THR A 123 -8.59 -25.81 -14.81
N ASP A 124 -9.67 -26.14 -15.53
CA ASP A 124 -9.68 -26.39 -16.97
C ASP A 124 -9.87 -25.10 -17.78
N TYR A 125 -9.97 -23.95 -17.12
CA TYR A 125 -10.10 -22.64 -17.72
C TYR A 125 -8.80 -21.85 -17.56
N ASN A 126 -8.44 -21.09 -18.59
CA ASN A 126 -7.38 -20.10 -18.47
C ASN A 126 -7.74 -19.08 -17.38
N VAL A 127 -6.83 -18.85 -16.43
CA VAL A 127 -7.08 -18.05 -15.22
C VAL A 127 -7.49 -16.60 -15.55
N LYS A 128 -6.97 -16.03 -16.64
CA LYS A 128 -7.33 -14.69 -17.11
C LYS A 128 -8.73 -14.65 -17.71
N GLN A 129 -9.14 -15.66 -18.49
CA GLN A 129 -10.51 -15.78 -19.04
C GLN A 129 -11.56 -16.03 -17.94
N LEU A 130 -11.26 -16.92 -16.99
CA LEU A 130 -12.08 -17.18 -15.80
C LEU A 130 -12.31 -15.88 -15.02
N ARG A 131 -11.21 -15.22 -14.60
CA ARG A 131 -11.29 -13.94 -13.88
C ARG A 131 -11.84 -12.80 -14.73
N GLN A 132 -11.86 -12.89 -16.07
CA GLN A 132 -12.54 -11.90 -16.93
C GLN A 132 -14.07 -11.99 -16.84
N ASN A 133 -14.64 -13.19 -16.68
CA ASN A 133 -16.09 -13.39 -16.51
C ASN A 133 -16.60 -13.05 -15.09
N ILE A 134 -15.71 -12.76 -14.14
CA ILE A 134 -16.03 -12.51 -12.73
C ILE A 134 -15.87 -11.01 -12.37
N GLY A 135 -16.86 -10.45 -11.69
CA GLY A 135 -16.79 -9.17 -10.96
C GLY A 135 -16.71 -9.40 -9.46
N VAL A 136 -15.93 -8.60 -8.75
CA VAL A 136 -15.73 -8.72 -7.29
C VAL A 136 -15.93 -7.36 -6.63
N VAL A 137 -16.73 -7.33 -5.57
CA VAL A 137 -16.88 -6.18 -4.67
C VAL A 137 -16.57 -6.64 -3.25
N SER A 138 -15.41 -6.21 -2.76
CA SER A 138 -14.91 -6.54 -1.42
C SER A 138 -15.52 -5.65 -0.33
N GLN A 139 -15.34 -6.06 0.92
CA GLN A 139 -15.75 -5.33 2.12
C GLN A 139 -15.05 -3.97 2.20
N GLU A 140 -13.74 -3.95 1.92
CA GLU A 140 -12.92 -2.74 1.87
C GLU A 140 -12.61 -2.34 0.42
N PRO A 141 -13.18 -1.24 -0.10
CA PRO A 141 -12.95 -0.79 -1.47
C PRO A 141 -11.62 -0.09 -1.66
N ILE A 142 -10.56 -0.85 -1.93
CA ILE A 142 -9.26 -0.29 -2.30
C ILE A 142 -9.38 0.43 -3.66
N LEU A 143 -9.05 1.73 -3.66
CA LEU A 143 -8.84 2.55 -4.85
C LEU A 143 -7.35 2.87 -5.05
N PHE A 144 -6.94 2.96 -6.30
CA PHE A 144 -5.57 3.29 -6.71
C PHE A 144 -5.37 4.81 -6.76
N SER A 145 -4.12 5.26 -6.57
CA SER A 145 -3.67 6.67 -6.62
C SER A 145 -3.74 7.29 -8.03
N ALA A 146 -4.95 7.33 -8.61
CA ALA A 146 -5.26 7.80 -9.96
C ALA A 146 -6.56 8.62 -9.95
N SER A 147 -7.09 8.97 -11.13
CA SER A 147 -8.42 9.60 -11.23
C SER A 147 -9.55 8.59 -11.00
N ILE A 148 -10.78 9.09 -10.82
CA ILE A 148 -11.99 8.23 -10.76
C ILE A 148 -12.20 7.52 -12.10
N TYR A 149 -11.92 8.18 -13.23
CA TYR A 149 -11.95 7.58 -14.57
C TYR A 149 -11.07 6.33 -14.66
N GLU A 150 -9.78 6.48 -14.30
CA GLU A 150 -8.81 5.38 -14.33
C GLU A 150 -9.20 4.26 -13.37
N ASN A 151 -9.66 4.59 -12.16
CA ASN A 151 -10.10 3.59 -11.19
C ASN A 151 -11.24 2.71 -11.72
N ILE A 152 -12.20 3.27 -12.47
CA ILE A 152 -13.24 2.46 -13.13
C ILE A 152 -12.64 1.69 -14.32
N ARG A 153 -11.82 2.34 -15.16
CA ARG A 153 -11.19 1.73 -16.35
C ARG A 153 -10.31 0.53 -16.02
N PHE A 154 -9.75 0.41 -14.82
CA PHE A 154 -9.02 -0.81 -14.40
C PHE A 154 -9.88 -2.08 -14.38
N GLY A 155 -11.22 -1.98 -14.37
CA GLY A 155 -12.11 -3.12 -14.59
C GLY A 155 -12.11 -3.68 -16.02
N LYS A 156 -11.91 -2.79 -17.00
CA LYS A 156 -11.89 -3.09 -18.45
C LYS A 156 -11.02 -2.04 -19.15
N LEU A 157 -9.74 -2.37 -19.40
CA LEU A 157 -8.72 -1.39 -19.84
C LEU A 157 -9.06 -0.67 -21.16
N ASN A 158 -9.84 -1.32 -22.04
CA ASN A 158 -10.31 -0.80 -23.31
C ASN A 158 -11.74 -0.23 -23.25
N ALA A 159 -12.28 0.05 -22.06
CA ALA A 159 -13.61 0.63 -21.92
C ALA A 159 -13.69 2.04 -22.50
N THR A 160 -14.82 2.36 -23.14
CA THR A 160 -15.08 3.72 -23.63
C THR A 160 -15.53 4.64 -22.49
N ARG A 161 -15.54 5.96 -22.73
CA ARG A 161 -16.04 6.93 -21.73
C ARG A 161 -17.52 6.69 -21.41
N GLU A 162 -18.28 6.30 -22.41
CA GLU A 162 -19.71 6.01 -22.33
C GLU A 162 -19.97 4.77 -21.46
N GLU A 163 -19.17 3.71 -21.62
CA GLU A 163 -19.24 2.51 -20.77
C GLU A 163 -18.87 2.83 -19.31
N ILE A 164 -17.83 3.65 -19.09
CA ILE A 164 -17.39 4.09 -17.75
C ILE A 164 -18.46 4.97 -17.08
N GLU A 165 -19.09 5.88 -17.82
CA GLU A 165 -20.21 6.68 -17.31
C GLU A 165 -21.46 5.85 -17.06
N GLN A 166 -21.74 4.84 -17.88
CA GLN A 166 -22.89 3.94 -17.72
C GLN A 166 -22.73 3.04 -16.49
N ALA A 167 -21.59 2.38 -16.32
CA ALA A 167 -21.30 1.59 -15.11
C ALA A 167 -21.33 2.46 -13.83
N ALA A 168 -20.92 3.73 -13.93
CA ALA A 168 -21.06 4.69 -12.85
C ALA A 168 -22.51 5.15 -12.59
N ARG A 169 -23.42 5.10 -13.57
CA ARG A 169 -24.86 5.35 -13.36
C ARG A 169 -25.52 4.14 -12.69
N GLU A 170 -25.22 2.93 -13.14
CA GLU A 170 -25.68 1.68 -12.55
C GLU A 170 -25.26 1.58 -11.07
N ALA A 171 -23.99 1.86 -10.76
CA ALA A 171 -23.44 1.89 -9.41
C ALA A 171 -23.88 3.09 -8.54
N ASN A 172 -24.86 3.90 -8.95
CA ASN A 172 -25.30 5.12 -8.26
C ASN A 172 -24.17 6.14 -7.95
N ALA A 173 -23.09 6.14 -8.75
CA ALA A 173 -21.89 6.95 -8.54
C ALA A 173 -21.88 8.27 -9.34
N HIS A 174 -22.38 8.25 -10.57
CA HIS A 174 -22.30 9.36 -11.54
C HIS A 174 -22.77 10.71 -10.96
N SER A 175 -23.85 10.71 -10.16
CA SER A 175 -24.45 11.91 -9.58
C SER A 175 -23.56 12.62 -8.56
N PHE A 176 -22.74 11.89 -7.78
CA PHE A 176 -21.78 12.52 -6.86
C PHE A 176 -20.47 12.87 -7.57
N ILE A 177 -20.02 12.02 -8.50
CA ILE A 177 -18.82 12.30 -9.32
C ILE A 177 -18.97 13.64 -10.05
N MET A 178 -20.15 13.91 -10.62
CA MET A 178 -20.43 15.17 -11.34
C MET A 178 -20.53 16.41 -10.44
N GLN A 179 -20.54 16.26 -9.11
CA GLN A 179 -20.47 17.37 -8.13
C GLN A 179 -19.02 17.70 -7.72
N LEU A 180 -18.05 16.84 -8.03
CA LEU A 180 -16.63 17.09 -7.76
C LEU A 180 -16.05 18.12 -8.76
N PRO A 181 -15.13 19.01 -8.35
CA PRO A 181 -14.61 20.08 -9.22
C PRO A 181 -14.05 19.59 -10.55
N ASN A 182 -13.30 18.47 -10.54
CA ASN A 182 -12.69 17.88 -11.73
C ASN A 182 -13.50 16.69 -12.29
N LYS A 183 -14.70 16.44 -11.74
CA LYS A 183 -15.58 15.32 -12.13
C LYS A 183 -14.83 13.98 -12.11
N TYR A 184 -14.87 13.23 -13.21
CA TYR A 184 -14.16 11.97 -13.39
C TYR A 184 -12.62 12.09 -13.31
N GLU A 185 -12.07 13.26 -13.60
CA GLU A 185 -10.61 13.53 -13.53
C GLU A 185 -10.14 13.89 -12.11
N THR A 186 -11.03 13.80 -11.11
CA THR A 186 -10.67 14.01 -9.70
C THR A 186 -9.74 12.88 -9.23
N LEU A 187 -8.54 13.23 -8.76
CA LEU A 187 -7.61 12.29 -8.14
C LEU A 187 -8.13 11.87 -6.75
N VAL A 188 -8.07 10.57 -6.44
CA VAL A 188 -8.63 10.01 -5.18
C VAL A 188 -7.62 9.94 -4.02
N GLY A 189 -6.32 10.01 -4.33
CA GLY A 189 -5.23 9.86 -3.35
C GLY A 189 -4.89 8.40 -3.03
N GLU A 190 -3.88 8.19 -2.17
CA GLU A 190 -3.49 6.85 -1.71
C GLU A 190 -4.66 6.16 -0.98
N ARG A 191 -4.95 4.90 -1.34
CA ARG A 191 -6.13 4.12 -0.92
C ARG A 191 -7.50 4.83 -1.06
N GLY A 192 -7.60 5.90 -1.84
CA GLY A 192 -8.81 6.71 -1.93
C GLY A 192 -9.17 7.48 -0.65
N MET A 193 -8.20 7.81 0.21
CA MET A 193 -8.41 8.50 1.51
C MET A 193 -9.26 9.78 1.42
N GLN A 194 -9.34 10.41 0.25
CA GLN A 194 -10.07 11.67 0.05
C GLN A 194 -11.56 11.48 -0.33
N LEU A 195 -12.12 10.28 -0.17
CA LEU A 195 -13.53 9.93 -0.43
C LEU A 195 -14.12 9.18 0.76
N SER A 196 -15.44 9.29 0.97
CA SER A 196 -16.14 8.50 1.98
C SER A 196 -16.25 7.03 1.59
N GLY A 197 -16.43 6.12 2.56
CA GLY A 197 -16.59 4.68 2.31
C GLY A 197 -17.69 4.36 1.29
N GLY A 198 -18.84 5.04 1.36
CA GLY A 198 -19.94 4.88 0.39
C GLY A 198 -19.63 5.41 -1.01
N GLU A 199 -18.70 6.36 -1.16
CA GLU A 199 -18.20 6.82 -2.47
C GLU A 199 -17.14 5.85 -3.01
N LYS A 200 -16.20 5.39 -2.16
CA LYS A 200 -15.24 4.33 -2.51
C LYS A 200 -15.99 3.07 -3.02
N GLN A 201 -17.01 2.62 -2.29
CA GLN A 201 -17.76 1.38 -2.60
C GLN A 201 -18.52 1.46 -3.91
N ARG A 202 -19.12 2.61 -4.24
CA ARG A 202 -19.79 2.82 -5.53
C ARG A 202 -18.81 2.90 -6.70
N ILE A 203 -17.60 3.42 -6.51
CA ILE A 203 -16.54 3.38 -7.52
C ILE A 203 -16.02 1.94 -7.70
N ALA A 204 -15.87 1.17 -6.62
CA ALA A 204 -15.51 -0.25 -6.69
C ALA A 204 -16.58 -1.10 -7.40
N LEU A 205 -17.87 -0.84 -7.16
CA LEU A 205 -18.98 -1.45 -7.89
C LEU A 205 -18.98 -1.07 -9.37
N ALA A 206 -18.77 0.21 -9.72
CA ALA A 206 -18.65 0.64 -11.12
C ALA A 206 -17.46 -0.05 -11.84
N ARG A 207 -16.32 -0.21 -11.13
CA ARG A 207 -15.14 -0.97 -11.59
C ARG A 207 -15.44 -2.46 -11.81
N ALA A 208 -16.35 -3.06 -11.05
CA ALA A 208 -16.82 -4.42 -11.31
C ALA A 208 -17.80 -4.49 -12.50
N LEU A 209 -18.72 -3.51 -12.61
CA LEU A 209 -19.80 -3.50 -13.62
C LEU A 209 -19.36 -3.14 -15.04
N VAL A 210 -18.38 -2.25 -15.23
CA VAL A 210 -17.88 -1.83 -16.57
C VAL A 210 -17.36 -3.00 -17.42
N LYS A 211 -17.08 -4.12 -16.77
CA LYS A 211 -16.58 -5.37 -17.31
C LYS A 211 -17.69 -6.30 -17.86
N GLN A 212 -18.95 -6.04 -17.50
CA GLN A 212 -20.12 -6.87 -17.79
C GLN A 212 -19.95 -8.36 -17.38
N PRO A 213 -19.67 -8.65 -16.09
CA PRO A 213 -19.39 -10.01 -15.64
C PRO A 213 -20.64 -10.90 -15.63
N THR A 214 -20.47 -12.20 -15.89
CA THR A 214 -21.50 -13.24 -15.70
C THR A 214 -21.66 -13.61 -14.22
N PHE A 215 -20.54 -13.63 -13.49
CA PHE A 215 -20.49 -14.00 -12.08
C PHE A 215 -20.18 -12.77 -11.22
N LEU A 216 -21.01 -12.50 -10.21
CA LEU A 216 -20.82 -11.40 -9.28
C LEU A 216 -20.53 -11.93 -7.88
N LEU A 217 -19.38 -11.55 -7.31
CA LEU A 217 -18.94 -11.95 -5.97
C LEU A 217 -18.99 -10.73 -5.05
N LEU A 218 -19.80 -10.80 -4.01
CA LEU A 218 -20.01 -9.71 -3.05
C LEU A 218 -19.55 -10.16 -1.66
N ASP A 219 -18.42 -9.66 -1.19
CA ASP A 219 -17.84 -10.01 0.11
C ASP A 219 -18.15 -8.89 1.12
N GLU A 220 -19.20 -9.05 1.93
CA GLU A 220 -19.67 -8.09 2.95
C GLU A 220 -19.81 -6.63 2.46
N ALA A 221 -20.17 -6.44 1.19
CA ALA A 221 -20.07 -5.18 0.42
C ALA A 221 -20.90 -3.97 0.93
N THR A 222 -21.52 -4.06 2.11
CA THR A 222 -22.31 -2.99 2.77
C THR A 222 -22.00 -2.81 4.26
N SER A 223 -21.15 -3.65 4.88
CA SER A 223 -21.03 -3.70 6.35
C SER A 223 -20.46 -2.42 6.97
N ALA A 224 -19.48 -1.77 6.32
CA ALA A 224 -18.76 -0.58 6.81
C ALA A 224 -19.37 0.78 6.38
N LEU A 225 -20.67 0.85 6.08
CA LEU A 225 -21.34 2.05 5.53
C LEU A 225 -22.30 2.73 6.51
N ASP A 226 -22.46 4.06 6.36
CA ASP A 226 -23.54 4.81 7.04
C ASP A 226 -24.90 4.48 6.41
N ASN A 227 -25.98 4.42 7.21
CA ASN A 227 -27.31 3.94 6.78
C ASN A 227 -27.87 4.61 5.50
N ILE A 228 -27.47 5.84 5.17
CA ILE A 228 -27.92 6.53 3.94
C ILE A 228 -27.08 6.04 2.75
N SER A 229 -25.76 5.99 2.91
CA SER A 229 -24.86 5.43 1.90
C SER A 229 -25.10 3.93 1.67
N GLU A 230 -25.35 3.16 2.73
CA GLU A 230 -25.72 1.75 2.72
C GLU A 230 -26.92 1.50 1.82
N LYS A 231 -28.02 2.24 2.02
CA LYS A 231 -29.21 2.10 1.19
C LYS A 231 -28.94 2.39 -0.29
N ILE A 232 -28.21 3.46 -0.61
CA ILE A 232 -27.89 3.84 -2.00
C ILE A 232 -26.95 2.82 -2.66
N VAL A 233 -26.10 2.13 -1.89
CA VAL A 233 -25.26 1.01 -2.35
C VAL A 233 -26.07 -0.26 -2.52
N GLN A 234 -26.94 -0.61 -1.58
CA GLN A 234 -27.83 -1.78 -1.67
C GLN A 234 -28.75 -1.69 -2.90
N GLU A 235 -29.36 -0.53 -3.15
CA GLU A 235 -30.16 -0.23 -4.36
C GLU A 235 -29.35 -0.30 -5.67
N ALA A 236 -28.01 -0.28 -5.61
CA ALA A 236 -27.13 -0.49 -6.77
C ALA A 236 -26.66 -1.95 -6.87
N LEU A 237 -26.44 -2.63 -5.73
CA LEU A 237 -26.08 -4.04 -5.67
C LEU A 237 -27.23 -4.94 -6.13
N GLU A 238 -28.47 -4.67 -5.73
CA GLU A 238 -29.63 -5.48 -6.11
C GLU A 238 -29.82 -5.48 -7.65
N ARG A 239 -29.79 -4.31 -8.28
CA ARG A 239 -29.77 -4.17 -9.75
C ARG A 239 -28.50 -4.73 -10.42
N ALA A 240 -27.39 -4.84 -9.71
CA ALA A 240 -26.19 -5.52 -10.20
C ALA A 240 -26.32 -7.04 -10.16
N CYS A 241 -27.11 -7.60 -9.24
CA CYS A 241 -27.38 -9.04 -9.16
C CYS A 241 -28.35 -9.52 -10.25
N GLU A 242 -29.27 -8.65 -10.71
CA GLU A 242 -30.24 -8.96 -11.77
C GLU A 242 -29.57 -9.58 -13.01
N GLY A 243 -29.99 -10.81 -13.35
CA GLY A 243 -29.51 -11.56 -14.51
C GLY A 243 -28.09 -12.15 -14.37
N ARG A 244 -27.48 -12.13 -13.19
CA ARG A 244 -26.11 -12.65 -12.95
C ARG A 244 -26.08 -13.73 -11.86
N THR A 245 -25.22 -14.72 -12.07
CA THR A 245 -24.93 -15.75 -11.06
C THR A 245 -24.17 -15.08 -9.91
N THR A 246 -24.84 -14.88 -8.78
CA THR A 246 -24.29 -14.05 -7.69
C THR A 246 -24.02 -14.90 -6.45
N ILE A 247 -22.81 -14.77 -5.89
CA ILE A 247 -22.48 -15.27 -4.54
C ILE A 247 -22.29 -14.07 -3.64
N VAL A 248 -23.10 -13.97 -2.58
CA VAL A 248 -23.06 -12.87 -1.61
C VAL A 248 -22.78 -13.37 -0.20
N ILE A 249 -21.71 -12.86 0.41
CA ILE A 249 -21.43 -13.03 1.83
C ILE A 249 -22.08 -11.84 2.53
N ALA A 250 -23.19 -12.11 3.23
CA ALA A 250 -24.05 -11.06 3.76
C ALA A 250 -24.03 -11.04 5.29
N HIS A 251 -23.57 -9.92 5.86
CA HIS A 251 -23.73 -9.60 7.29
C HIS A 251 -25.00 -8.76 7.59
N ARG A 252 -25.78 -8.37 6.56
CA ARG A 252 -27.00 -7.55 6.71
C ARG A 252 -28.24 -8.35 6.31
N LEU A 253 -29.23 -8.41 7.21
CA LEU A 253 -30.44 -9.24 7.07
C LEU A 253 -31.21 -9.02 5.77
N THR A 254 -31.33 -7.78 5.27
CA THR A 254 -32.03 -7.46 4.02
C THR A 254 -31.40 -8.15 2.80
N THR A 255 -30.08 -8.15 2.73
CA THR A 255 -29.32 -8.79 1.65
C THR A 255 -29.44 -10.32 1.71
N ILE A 256 -29.63 -10.89 2.91
CA ILE A 256 -29.89 -12.32 3.11
C ILE A 256 -31.34 -12.69 2.73
N GLN A 257 -32.31 -11.85 3.06
CA GLN A 257 -33.74 -12.11 2.82
C GLN A 257 -34.10 -12.17 1.33
N ASN A 258 -33.41 -11.40 0.49
CA ASN A 258 -33.66 -11.30 -0.95
C ASN A 258 -32.93 -12.39 -1.78
N ALA A 259 -32.26 -13.36 -1.15
CA ALA A 259 -31.50 -14.40 -1.85
C ALA A 259 -32.38 -15.63 -2.20
N ASP A 260 -32.26 -16.13 -3.44
CA ASP A 260 -32.95 -17.33 -3.93
C ASP A 260 -32.61 -18.59 -3.10
N GLN A 261 -31.37 -18.68 -2.63
CA GLN A 261 -30.84 -19.79 -1.86
C GLN A 261 -29.85 -19.28 -0.81
N ILE A 262 -29.98 -19.76 0.42
CA ILE A 262 -29.09 -19.43 1.54
C ILE A 262 -28.36 -20.70 1.97
N TYR A 263 -27.04 -20.60 2.13
CA TYR A 263 -26.18 -21.61 2.73
C TYR A 263 -25.63 -21.12 4.06
N VAL A 264 -25.90 -21.86 5.14
CA VAL A 264 -25.33 -21.59 6.46
C VAL A 264 -24.05 -22.41 6.62
N LEU A 265 -22.93 -21.72 6.82
CA LEU A 265 -21.61 -22.29 7.05
C LEU A 265 -21.28 -22.24 8.55
N ASP A 266 -20.84 -23.37 9.09
CA ASP A 266 -20.29 -23.48 10.43
C ASP A 266 -19.11 -24.45 10.42
N ASN A 267 -18.02 -24.08 11.10
CA ASN A 267 -16.76 -24.84 11.13
C ASN A 267 -16.31 -25.41 9.77
N GLY A 268 -16.42 -24.60 8.70
CA GLY A 268 -15.95 -24.97 7.36
C GLY A 268 -16.86 -25.92 6.56
N SER A 269 -18.05 -26.26 7.06
CA SER A 269 -19.04 -27.10 6.37
C SER A 269 -20.38 -26.40 6.22
N VAL A 270 -21.16 -26.78 5.20
CA VAL A 270 -22.59 -26.42 5.11
C VAL A 270 -23.36 -27.24 6.14
N ILE A 271 -24.14 -26.55 6.98
CA ILE A 271 -25.00 -27.17 8.00
C ILE A 271 -26.50 -27.03 7.71
N GLU A 272 -26.91 -25.96 7.02
CA GLU A 272 -28.28 -25.73 6.59
C GLU A 272 -28.31 -25.10 5.20
N GLN A 273 -29.32 -25.44 4.41
CA GLN A 273 -29.64 -24.80 3.13
C GLN A 273 -31.15 -24.57 2.98
N GLY A 274 -31.54 -23.55 2.22
CA GLY A 274 -32.93 -23.21 1.88
C GLY A 274 -33.16 -21.71 1.66
N THR A 275 -34.41 -21.32 1.39
CA THR A 275 -34.86 -19.92 1.36
C THR A 275 -34.99 -19.33 2.77
N HIS A 276 -35.06 -17.99 2.89
CA HIS A 276 -35.28 -17.31 4.17
C HIS A 276 -36.46 -17.90 4.97
N GLU A 277 -37.61 -18.09 4.33
CA GLU A 277 -38.83 -18.64 4.95
C GLU A 277 -38.60 -20.06 5.47
N THR A 278 -38.03 -20.95 4.65
CA THR A 278 -37.79 -22.35 5.03
C THR A 278 -36.72 -22.51 6.12
N LEU A 279 -35.79 -21.57 6.24
CA LEU A 279 -34.81 -21.56 7.32
C LEU A 279 -35.35 -20.90 8.61
N MET A 280 -36.21 -19.88 8.50
CA MET A 280 -36.90 -19.30 9.66
C MET A 280 -37.93 -20.27 10.27
N ALA A 281 -38.54 -21.13 9.47
CA ALA A 281 -39.49 -22.16 9.93
C ALA A 281 -38.84 -23.31 10.73
N LYS A 282 -37.50 -23.48 10.67
CA LYS A 282 -36.78 -24.49 11.45
C LYS A 282 -36.60 -24.04 12.89
N GLU A 283 -37.43 -24.57 13.80
CA GLU A 283 -37.22 -24.37 15.24
C GLU A 283 -35.83 -24.87 15.67
N GLY A 284 -35.09 -24.04 16.39
CA GLY A 284 -33.72 -24.35 16.82
C GLY A 284 -32.65 -24.26 15.73
N GLY A 285 -32.99 -23.91 14.49
CA GLY A 285 -32.02 -23.71 13.40
C GLY A 285 -30.99 -22.61 13.73
N LYS A 286 -29.73 -22.83 13.38
CA LYS A 286 -28.65 -21.85 13.53
C LYS A 286 -28.90 -20.62 12.67
N TYR A 287 -29.56 -20.76 11.52
CA TYR A 287 -30.07 -19.61 10.77
C TYR A 287 -31.04 -18.76 11.58
N GLN A 288 -32.09 -19.38 12.14
CA GLN A 288 -33.10 -18.69 12.93
C GLN A 288 -32.48 -18.02 14.18
N ALA A 289 -31.51 -18.68 14.82
CA ALA A 289 -30.76 -18.12 15.94
C ALA A 289 -29.89 -16.92 15.54
N MET A 290 -29.21 -16.99 14.38
CA MET A 290 -28.41 -15.88 13.84
C MET A 290 -29.28 -14.68 13.47
N VAL A 291 -30.42 -14.88 12.81
CA VAL A 291 -31.37 -13.81 12.48
C VAL A 291 -31.93 -13.15 13.74
N LYS A 292 -32.35 -13.95 14.73
CA LYS A 292 -32.78 -13.44 16.04
C LYS A 292 -31.66 -12.65 16.75
N ARG A 293 -30.41 -13.11 16.66
CA ARG A 293 -29.27 -12.38 17.24
C ARG A 293 -29.00 -11.07 16.51
N GLN A 294 -28.99 -11.02 15.18
CA GLN A 294 -28.84 -9.76 14.42
C GLN A 294 -29.93 -8.72 14.70
N GLN A 295 -31.15 -9.18 15.02
CA GLN A 295 -32.24 -8.30 15.47
C GLN A 295 -32.02 -7.75 16.89
N ILE A 296 -31.19 -8.41 17.71
CA ILE A 296 -30.80 -8.00 19.07
C ILE A 296 -29.49 -7.21 19.07
N GLU A 297 -28.53 -7.54 18.20
CA GLU A 297 -27.27 -6.79 17.98
C GLU A 297 -27.55 -5.35 17.54
N ARG A 298 -28.58 -5.15 16.69
CA ARG A 298 -29.16 -3.81 16.39
C ARG A 298 -29.70 -3.03 17.60
N ILE A 299 -29.74 -3.64 18.78
CA ILE A 299 -30.14 -3.03 20.08
C ILE A 299 -28.93 -3.04 21.06
N HIS A 300 -27.82 -3.70 20.72
CA HIS A 300 -26.68 -3.98 21.59
C HIS A 300 -25.29 -3.54 21.06
N ASP A 301 -25.18 -3.00 19.83
CA ASP A 301 -23.96 -2.41 19.23
C ASP A 301 -23.38 -1.18 20.00
N ASP A 302 -23.71 -1.00 21.29
CA ASP A 302 -23.44 0.20 22.10
C ASP A 302 -22.46 -0.04 23.27
N GLN A 303 -22.02 -1.30 23.52
CA GLN A 303 -21.11 -1.64 24.64
C GLN A 303 -20.07 -2.75 24.34
N ASP A 304 -18.81 -2.31 24.35
CA ASP A 304 -17.56 -2.96 24.78
C ASP A 304 -17.00 -4.23 24.11
N ASP A 305 -15.80 -4.09 23.52
CA ASP A 305 -14.83 -5.18 23.28
C ASP A 305 -13.37 -4.63 23.36
N GLN A 306 -12.62 -4.99 24.42
CA GLN A 306 -11.19 -4.66 24.65
C GLN A 306 -10.69 -5.40 25.92
N MET A 307 -9.57 -6.15 25.94
CA MET A 307 -8.15 -5.75 26.17
C MET A 307 -7.34 -7.08 26.36
N SER A 308 -6.01 -7.19 26.29
CA SER A 308 -4.90 -6.41 25.70
C SER A 308 -3.59 -7.27 25.75
N ILE A 309 -2.46 -6.77 25.22
CA ILE A 309 -1.17 -7.50 25.04
C ILE A 309 -0.11 -7.01 26.06
N GLU A 310 1.08 -7.67 26.14
CA GLU A 310 2.46 -7.20 26.54
C GLU A 310 3.16 -8.07 27.62
N LYS A 311 4.51 -8.10 27.87
CA LYS A 311 5.82 -7.49 27.40
C LYS A 311 6.96 -8.44 27.94
N ALA A 312 8.29 -8.36 27.72
CA ALA A 312 9.26 -7.73 26.78
C ALA A 312 10.72 -8.21 27.06
N ARG A 313 11.65 -8.03 26.08
CA ARG A 313 13.14 -7.80 26.25
C ARG A 313 14.00 -8.95 26.86
N GLU A 314 15.34 -8.99 26.80
CA GLU A 314 16.42 -8.27 26.06
C GLU A 314 17.69 -9.18 25.88
N ASP A 315 18.76 -8.64 25.27
CA ASP A 315 20.16 -9.15 25.20
C ASP A 315 20.46 -10.43 24.37
N ASP A 316 21.70 -10.71 23.90
CA ASP A 316 23.02 -10.13 24.22
C ASP A 316 23.97 -10.01 22.98
N LYS A 317 25.14 -9.36 23.13
CA LYS A 317 26.22 -9.22 22.13
C LYS A 317 27.59 -9.68 22.67
N GLN A 318 28.15 -10.77 22.12
CA GLN A 318 29.55 -10.84 21.63
C GLN A 318 30.00 -12.24 21.20
N SER A 319 30.55 -12.37 19.99
CA SER A 319 31.83 -13.06 19.68
C SER A 319 32.04 -13.09 18.15
N ILE A 320 33.14 -13.70 17.68
CA ILE A 320 33.65 -13.68 16.29
C ILE A 320 34.32 -12.35 15.91
N PHE A 321 35.45 -12.04 16.57
CA PHE A 321 36.45 -11.11 16.04
C PHE A 321 37.89 -11.56 16.34
N GLU A 322 38.23 -12.84 16.09
CA GLU A 322 39.59 -13.32 16.33
C GLU A 322 40.01 -14.49 15.42
N ARG A 323 40.32 -14.21 14.13
CA ARG A 323 41.16 -15.03 13.23
C ARG A 323 41.35 -14.42 11.83
N SER A 324 42.20 -13.39 11.71
CA SER A 324 42.63 -12.87 10.37
C SER A 324 43.98 -12.12 10.34
N ARG A 325 44.72 -12.05 11.46
CA ARG A 325 45.83 -11.10 11.66
C ARG A 325 47.23 -11.64 11.28
N LEU A 326 47.38 -12.31 10.13
CA LEU A 326 48.67 -12.88 9.69
C LEU A 326 48.97 -12.78 8.17
N LEU A 327 48.16 -12.05 7.39
CA LEU A 327 48.37 -11.87 5.94
C LEU A 327 48.20 -10.41 5.46
N SER A 328 48.24 -9.42 6.36
CA SER A 328 47.96 -8.01 6.04
C SER A 328 49.15 -7.22 5.47
N ASP A 329 50.38 -7.62 5.73
CA ASP A 329 51.48 -6.64 5.83
C ASP A 329 52.27 -6.40 4.52
N ILE A 330 51.77 -6.88 3.37
CA ILE A 330 52.45 -6.76 2.05
C ILE A 330 51.53 -6.16 0.94
N GLN A 331 50.26 -5.84 1.22
CA GLN A 331 49.32 -5.21 0.24
C GLN A 331 48.59 -3.95 0.77
N THR A 332 49.05 -3.37 1.87
CA THR A 332 48.22 -2.50 2.72
C THR A 332 48.06 -1.04 2.26
N VAL A 333 48.78 -0.55 1.26
CA VAL A 333 48.70 0.88 0.87
C VAL A 333 47.38 1.20 0.16
N ASP A 334 47.08 0.52 -0.96
CA ASP A 334 45.88 0.79 -1.75
C ASP A 334 44.60 0.29 -1.05
N MET A 335 44.65 -0.93 -0.50
CA MET A 335 43.49 -1.54 0.17
C MET A 335 42.97 -0.72 1.36
N ASN A 336 43.86 -0.11 2.15
CA ASN A 336 43.45 0.74 3.28
C ASN A 336 42.76 2.03 2.81
N LYS A 337 43.15 2.60 1.66
CA LYS A 337 42.54 3.82 1.14
C LYS A 337 41.10 3.56 0.66
N TYR A 338 40.92 2.58 -0.23
CA TYR A 338 39.60 2.29 -0.81
C TYR A 338 38.60 1.78 0.25
N THR A 339 39.06 0.97 1.21
CA THR A 339 38.20 0.54 2.34
C THR A 339 37.85 1.69 3.28
N ALA A 340 38.77 2.61 3.59
CA ALA A 340 38.46 3.77 4.42
C ALA A 340 37.38 4.69 3.79
N PHE A 341 37.49 4.96 2.48
CA PHE A 341 36.48 5.72 1.75
C PHE A 341 35.14 4.97 1.66
N ALA A 342 35.14 3.66 1.41
CA ALA A 342 33.92 2.85 1.40
C ALA A 342 33.22 2.82 2.78
N ILE A 343 33.97 2.62 3.87
CA ILE A 343 33.45 2.66 5.25
C ILE A 343 32.91 4.04 5.60
N SER A 344 33.57 5.12 5.17
CA SER A 344 33.10 6.50 5.34
C SER A 344 31.77 6.73 4.63
N GLY A 345 31.67 6.33 3.35
CA GLY A 345 30.43 6.40 2.56
C GLY A 345 29.29 5.60 3.18
N SER A 346 29.51 4.35 3.58
CA SER A 346 28.48 3.53 4.24
C SER A 346 28.00 4.14 5.57
N ARG A 347 28.90 4.71 6.37
CA ARG A 347 28.54 5.43 7.61
C ARG A 347 27.78 6.73 7.33
N LEU A 348 28.12 7.45 6.26
CA LEU A 348 27.36 8.63 5.83
C LEU A 348 25.94 8.23 5.39
N THR A 349 25.80 7.15 4.62
CA THR A 349 24.50 6.63 4.16
C THR A 349 23.62 6.20 5.32
N GLN A 350 24.19 5.50 6.31
CA GLN A 350 23.49 5.15 7.54
C GLN A 350 22.99 6.41 8.27
N ARG A 351 23.84 7.44 8.43
CA ARG A 351 23.46 8.71 9.05
C ARG A 351 22.38 9.46 8.25
N ILE A 352 22.49 9.51 6.92
CA ILE A 352 21.50 10.14 6.04
C ILE A 352 20.16 9.41 6.15
N ARG A 353 20.12 8.08 6.01
CA ARG A 353 18.89 7.29 6.14
C ARG A 353 18.26 7.42 7.52
N SER A 354 19.03 7.30 8.61
CA SER A 354 18.52 7.47 9.97
C SER A 354 18.02 8.89 10.25
N LYS A 355 18.75 9.94 9.81
CA LYS A 355 18.28 11.33 9.96
C LYS A 355 17.04 11.59 9.10
N ALA A 356 17.01 11.13 7.86
CA ALA A 356 15.89 11.32 6.95
C ALA A 356 14.63 10.63 7.45
N PHE A 357 14.74 9.38 7.94
CA PHE A 357 13.62 8.67 8.55
C PHE A 357 13.12 9.37 9.82
N ALA A 358 14.00 9.83 10.70
CA ALA A 358 13.63 10.63 11.87
C ALA A 358 12.97 11.97 11.49
N CYS A 359 13.48 12.67 10.47
CA CYS A 359 12.87 13.87 9.93
C CYS A 359 11.49 13.59 9.34
N LEU A 360 11.30 12.48 8.61
CA LEU A 360 10.00 12.08 8.06
C LEU A 360 8.97 11.81 9.16
N LEU A 361 9.32 11.05 10.20
CA LEU A 361 8.43 10.77 11.35
C LEU A 361 8.10 12.02 12.21
N ARG A 362 8.80 13.13 11.98
CA ARG A 362 8.54 14.43 12.61
C ARG A 362 7.51 15.27 11.85
N GLN A 363 7.24 14.97 10.57
CA GLN A 363 6.37 15.79 9.72
C GLN A 363 4.88 15.63 10.05
N GLU A 364 4.10 16.69 9.83
CA GLU A 364 2.64 16.66 10.01
C GLU A 364 1.91 15.84 8.93
N VAL A 365 0.67 15.39 9.18
CA VAL A 365 -0.10 14.55 8.24
C VAL A 365 -0.28 15.24 6.88
N ALA A 366 -0.43 16.57 6.85
CA ALA A 366 -0.52 17.38 5.63
C ALA A 366 0.76 17.39 4.76
N TYR A 367 1.88 16.84 5.23
CA TYR A 367 3.04 16.51 4.40
C TYR A 367 2.79 15.24 3.56
N PHE A 368 2.16 14.22 4.15
CA PHE A 368 1.91 12.91 3.54
C PHE A 368 0.67 12.87 2.62
N ASP A 369 -0.31 13.76 2.84
CA ASP A 369 -1.45 13.93 1.92
C ASP A 369 -1.06 14.30 0.48
N ARG A 370 0.18 14.78 0.28
CA ARG A 370 0.70 15.28 -0.99
C ARG A 370 1.11 14.12 -1.90
N PRO A 371 0.70 14.07 -3.19
CA PRO A 371 1.00 12.94 -4.07
C PRO A 371 2.51 12.70 -4.29
N GLU A 372 3.32 13.76 -4.22
CA GLU A 372 4.78 13.70 -4.31
C GLU A 372 5.41 12.94 -3.12
N ASN A 373 4.72 12.90 -1.98
CA ASN A 373 5.13 12.29 -0.71
C ASN A 373 4.41 10.96 -0.42
N SER A 374 3.84 10.32 -1.43
CA SER A 374 3.30 8.95 -1.34
C SER A 374 4.33 7.95 -0.80
N SER A 375 3.85 6.87 -0.19
CA SER A 375 4.69 5.85 0.47
C SER A 375 5.82 5.33 -0.43
N GLY A 376 5.51 4.98 -1.68
CA GLY A 376 6.47 4.53 -2.69
C GLY A 376 7.52 5.58 -3.08
N ALA A 377 7.15 6.87 -3.15
CA ALA A 377 8.07 7.96 -3.46
C ALA A 377 9.06 8.20 -2.30
N ILE A 378 8.61 8.09 -1.06
CA ILE A 378 9.47 8.17 0.13
C ILE A 378 10.43 6.98 0.21
N CYS A 379 9.95 5.76 -0.01
CA CYS A 379 10.80 4.56 -0.08
C CYS A 379 11.85 4.65 -1.19
N THR A 380 11.49 5.24 -2.34
CA THR A 380 12.43 5.47 -3.44
C THR A 380 13.54 6.43 -3.04
N ARG A 381 13.22 7.59 -2.43
CA ARG A 381 14.20 8.55 -1.91
C ARG A 381 15.14 7.95 -0.86
N LEU A 382 14.58 7.27 0.15
CA LEU A 382 15.37 6.62 1.21
C LEU A 382 16.28 5.50 0.68
N SER A 383 15.90 4.83 -0.40
CA SER A 383 16.70 3.76 -1.01
C SER A 383 17.71 4.28 -2.04
N SER A 384 17.24 4.82 -3.17
CA SER A 384 18.04 5.21 -4.32
C SER A 384 18.96 6.39 -4.02
N ASP A 385 18.39 7.51 -3.58
CA ASP A 385 19.10 8.79 -3.57
C ASP A 385 20.16 8.81 -2.46
N ALA A 386 19.87 8.15 -1.33
CA ALA A 386 20.86 7.90 -0.29
C ALA A 386 22.05 7.07 -0.79
N SER A 387 21.83 6.14 -1.72
CA SER A 387 22.88 5.33 -2.33
C SER A 387 23.68 6.11 -3.39
N ALA A 388 23.04 7.02 -4.13
CA ALA A 388 23.74 7.94 -5.04
C ALA A 388 24.73 8.85 -4.27
N VAL A 389 24.32 9.36 -3.10
CA VAL A 389 25.21 10.10 -2.19
C VAL A 389 26.34 9.21 -1.65
N GLN A 390 26.06 7.93 -1.35
CA GLN A 390 27.09 6.97 -0.92
C GLN A 390 28.23 6.81 -1.92
N GLU A 391 27.89 6.53 -3.18
CA GLU A 391 28.88 6.25 -4.23
C GLU A 391 29.83 7.44 -4.45
N MET A 392 29.28 8.66 -4.49
CA MET A 392 30.07 9.87 -4.71
C MET A 392 30.96 10.17 -3.50
N ALA A 393 30.38 10.23 -2.30
CA ALA A 393 31.09 10.61 -1.07
C ALA A 393 32.12 9.55 -0.61
N GLY A 394 31.94 8.29 -1.03
CA GLY A 394 32.86 7.19 -0.76
C GLY A 394 33.96 7.06 -1.82
N THR A 395 33.92 5.95 -2.56
CA THR A 395 35.02 5.50 -3.43
C THR A 395 35.33 6.46 -4.59
N ARG A 396 34.32 7.15 -5.15
CA ARG A 396 34.51 8.07 -6.28
C ARG A 396 35.32 9.32 -5.88
N LEU A 397 35.10 9.91 -4.70
CA LEU A 397 35.98 10.97 -4.17
C LEU A 397 37.42 10.48 -3.97
N GLY A 398 37.60 9.26 -3.43
CA GLY A 398 38.91 8.65 -3.28
C GLY A 398 39.69 8.54 -4.60
N ALA A 399 38.99 8.21 -5.69
CA ALA A 399 39.54 8.15 -7.05
C ALA A 399 39.81 9.53 -7.66
N ILE A 400 38.96 10.55 -7.43
CA ILE A 400 39.23 11.94 -7.86
C ILE A 400 40.51 12.46 -7.21
N CYS A 401 40.67 12.27 -5.90
CA CYS A 401 41.89 12.65 -5.18
C CYS A 401 43.13 11.88 -5.68
N GLU A 402 42.96 10.64 -6.18
CA GLU A 402 44.02 9.86 -6.81
C GLU A 402 44.44 10.45 -8.15
N ALA A 403 43.48 10.71 -9.05
CA ALA A 403 43.75 11.28 -10.37
C ALA A 403 44.43 12.66 -10.29
N ILE A 404 43.99 13.51 -9.35
CA ILE A 404 44.62 14.83 -9.11
C ILE A 404 46.04 14.67 -8.56
N ALA A 405 46.27 13.75 -7.61
CA ALA A 405 47.60 13.53 -7.03
C ALA A 405 48.58 12.94 -8.06
N LEU A 406 48.14 11.97 -8.87
CA LEU A 406 48.92 11.39 -9.96
C LEU A 406 49.27 12.44 -11.01
N LEU A 407 48.30 13.25 -11.46
CA LEU A 407 48.53 14.32 -12.41
C LEU A 407 49.51 15.38 -11.89
N ALA A 408 49.43 15.73 -10.61
CA ALA A 408 50.41 16.63 -9.99
C ALA A 408 51.83 16.03 -9.95
N VAL A 409 51.97 14.76 -9.56
CA VAL A 409 53.25 14.05 -9.54
C VAL A 409 53.85 13.91 -10.95
N GLU A 410 53.03 13.58 -11.94
CA GLU A 410 53.46 13.37 -13.32
C GLU A 410 53.84 14.68 -14.01
N VAL A 411 53.13 15.78 -13.75
CA VAL A 411 53.56 17.14 -14.17
C VAL A 411 54.89 17.51 -13.51
N ILE A 412 55.07 17.28 -12.21
CA ILE A 412 56.33 17.57 -11.51
C ILE A 412 57.49 16.71 -12.04
N HIS A 413 57.24 15.44 -12.36
CA HIS A 413 58.23 14.56 -12.99
C HIS A 413 58.64 15.10 -14.36
N ASN A 414 57.68 15.37 -15.24
CA ASN A 414 57.95 15.88 -16.58
C ASN A 414 58.66 17.24 -16.57
N MET A 415 58.32 18.15 -15.66
CA MET A 415 59.05 19.42 -15.48
C MET A 415 60.52 19.24 -15.04
N ARG A 416 60.91 18.09 -14.49
CA ARG A 416 62.32 17.74 -14.22
C ARG A 416 62.97 17.09 -15.44
N THR A 417 62.30 16.11 -16.05
CA THR A 417 62.80 15.36 -17.21
C THR A 417 63.06 16.27 -18.42
N VAL A 418 62.16 17.21 -18.72
CA VAL A 418 62.31 18.20 -19.80
C VAL A 418 63.55 19.10 -19.61
N LYS A 419 64.02 19.32 -18.38
CA LYS A 419 65.24 20.10 -18.10
C LYS A 419 66.55 19.33 -18.32
N GLN A 420 66.50 18.03 -18.60
CA GLN A 420 67.68 17.16 -18.74
C GLN A 420 67.93 16.69 -20.18
N LEU A 421 67.09 17.07 -21.14
CA LEU A 421 67.08 16.53 -22.49
C LEU A 421 67.76 17.43 -23.52
N SER A 422 68.17 16.84 -24.64
CA SER A 422 68.72 17.52 -25.81
C SER A 422 68.42 16.70 -27.08
N ILE A 423 68.23 17.40 -28.21
CA ILE A 423 67.98 16.84 -29.56
C ILE A 423 66.52 16.39 -29.83
N GLU A 424 66.03 16.72 -31.03
CA GLU A 424 64.60 16.97 -31.32
C GLU A 424 63.67 15.75 -31.44
N LYS A 425 64.17 14.59 -31.88
CA LYS A 425 63.27 13.44 -32.18
C LYS A 425 62.76 12.71 -30.94
N GLU A 426 63.59 12.56 -29.91
CA GLU A 426 63.18 11.88 -28.67
C GLU A 426 62.15 12.71 -27.89
N VAL A 427 62.26 14.04 -27.99
CA VAL A 427 61.30 15.00 -27.45
C VAL A 427 59.90 14.76 -28.02
N LEU A 428 59.74 14.58 -29.34
CA LEU A 428 58.42 14.33 -29.93
C LEU A 428 57.79 13.01 -29.46
N ARG A 429 58.59 11.97 -29.21
CA ARG A 429 58.09 10.70 -28.64
C ARG A 429 57.66 10.88 -27.19
N GLN A 430 58.45 11.56 -26.37
CA GLN A 430 58.11 11.83 -24.98
C GLN A 430 56.92 12.78 -24.83
N TYR A 431 56.74 13.74 -25.75
CA TYR A 431 55.54 14.59 -25.78
C TYR A 431 54.26 13.84 -26.16
N SER A 432 54.32 12.80 -27.01
CA SER A 432 53.14 11.97 -27.30
C SER A 432 52.84 10.98 -26.16
N GLU A 433 53.87 10.42 -25.53
CA GLU A 433 53.74 9.62 -24.30
C GLU A 433 53.14 10.47 -23.15
N LEU A 434 53.59 11.72 -22.97
CA LEU A 434 53.04 12.70 -22.03
C LEU A 434 51.57 13.05 -22.30
N LEU A 435 51.21 13.33 -23.56
CA LEU A 435 49.82 13.60 -23.93
C LEU A 435 48.93 12.38 -23.69
N HIS A 436 49.44 11.16 -23.90
CA HIS A 436 48.71 9.93 -23.61
C HIS A 436 48.54 9.70 -22.10
N GLN A 437 49.58 9.94 -21.29
CA GLN A 437 49.53 9.93 -19.83
C GLN A 437 48.46 10.89 -19.27
N ILE A 438 48.52 12.16 -19.68
CA ILE A 438 47.53 13.19 -19.28
C ILE A 438 46.11 12.79 -19.73
N PHE A 439 45.95 12.29 -20.96
CA PHE A 439 44.66 11.81 -21.45
C PHE A 439 44.09 10.67 -20.61
N MET A 440 44.92 9.68 -20.25
CA MET A 440 44.53 8.55 -19.39
C MET A 440 44.16 8.98 -17.95
N LEU A 441 44.72 10.09 -17.45
CA LEU A 441 44.35 10.67 -16.15
C LEU A 441 43.07 11.52 -16.19
N VAL A 442 42.82 12.24 -17.28
CA VAL A 442 41.65 13.13 -17.42
C VAL A 442 40.37 12.35 -17.77
N ASN A 443 40.47 11.24 -18.51
CA ASN A 443 39.31 10.48 -18.97
C ASN A 443 38.43 9.91 -17.81
N PRO A 444 38.98 9.33 -16.73
CA PRO A 444 38.19 8.92 -15.55
C PRO A 444 37.41 10.07 -14.89
N ILE A 445 37.96 11.29 -14.90
CA ILE A 445 37.32 12.48 -14.30
C ILE A 445 36.09 12.88 -15.12
N LEU A 446 36.18 12.83 -16.46
CA LEU A 446 35.05 13.11 -17.36
C LEU A 446 33.87 12.15 -17.12
N TYR A 447 34.13 10.85 -16.93
CA TYR A 447 33.08 9.86 -16.63
C TYR A 447 32.36 10.06 -15.28
N ILE A 448 32.95 10.80 -14.33
CA ILE A 448 32.30 11.10 -13.05
C ILE A 448 31.38 12.32 -13.15
N SER A 449 31.63 13.25 -14.09
CA SER A 449 30.92 14.54 -14.19
C SER A 449 29.39 14.41 -14.28
N SER A 450 28.87 13.48 -15.08
CA SER A 450 27.42 13.24 -15.24
C SER A 450 26.76 12.65 -13.99
N ARG A 451 27.52 11.92 -13.16
CA ARG A 451 27.05 11.35 -11.88
C ARG A 451 27.06 12.35 -10.72
N ILE A 452 27.87 13.41 -10.82
CA ILE A 452 27.86 14.52 -9.85
C ILE A 452 26.48 15.19 -9.86
N ALA A 453 25.93 15.51 -11.04
CA ALA A 453 24.63 16.16 -11.18
C ALA A 453 23.49 15.38 -10.52
N SER A 454 23.38 14.07 -10.78
CA SER A 454 22.37 13.22 -10.14
C SER A 454 22.53 13.13 -8.61
N THR A 455 23.77 13.19 -8.12
CA THR A 455 24.03 13.13 -6.67
C THR A 455 23.73 14.44 -5.97
N ILE A 456 23.95 15.59 -6.63
CA ILE A 456 23.57 16.91 -6.09
C ILE A 456 22.05 16.98 -5.92
N LEU A 457 21.27 16.60 -6.94
CA LEU A 457 19.81 16.57 -6.87
C LEU A 457 19.28 15.63 -5.76
N GLY A 458 19.88 14.44 -5.62
CA GLY A 458 19.55 13.52 -4.54
C GLY A 458 19.90 14.06 -3.15
N ALA A 459 21.00 14.81 -3.01
CA ALA A 459 21.39 15.45 -1.76
C ALA A 459 20.49 16.65 -1.42
N GLU A 460 20.14 17.47 -2.41
CA GLU A 460 19.23 18.63 -2.29
C GLU A 460 17.89 18.21 -1.67
N ALA A 461 17.28 17.13 -2.18
CA ALA A 461 16.04 16.55 -1.63
C ALA A 461 16.17 16.04 -0.18
N PHE A 462 17.38 15.71 0.30
CA PHE A 462 17.61 15.43 1.72
C PHE A 462 17.81 16.69 2.56
N PHE A 463 18.47 17.72 2.04
CA PHE A 463 18.62 19.00 2.74
C PHE A 463 17.25 19.70 2.90
N ASP A 464 16.42 19.72 1.85
CA ASP A 464 15.02 20.18 1.93
C ASP A 464 14.24 19.49 3.07
N LEU A 465 14.41 18.17 3.21
CA LEU A 465 13.77 17.37 4.26
C LEU A 465 14.39 17.58 5.66
N PHE A 466 15.69 17.89 5.73
CA PHE A 466 16.40 18.15 6.97
C PHE A 466 16.11 19.53 7.55
N ASP A 467 15.92 20.51 6.67
CA ASP A 467 15.75 21.93 7.01
C ASP A 467 14.26 22.32 7.03
N ARG A 468 13.35 21.45 6.53
CA ARG A 468 11.91 21.57 6.75
C ARG A 468 11.54 21.39 8.23
N ILE A 469 11.26 22.51 8.87
CA ILE A 469 10.51 22.56 10.13
C ILE A 469 9.03 22.27 9.82
N PRO A 470 8.40 21.26 10.44
CA PRO A 470 6.97 20.98 10.27
C PRO A 470 6.10 22.04 10.97
N THR A 471 4.87 22.23 10.50
CA THR A 471 3.93 23.18 11.13
C THR A 471 3.37 22.66 12.46
N ILE A 472 3.31 21.33 12.61
CA ILE A 472 2.88 20.63 13.82
C ILE A 472 3.96 19.60 14.15
N ASP A 473 4.86 19.94 15.07
CA ASP A 473 6.06 19.15 15.37
C ASP A 473 5.78 18.02 16.37
N ASN A 474 5.78 16.78 15.86
CA ASN A 474 5.58 15.58 16.68
C ASN A 474 6.75 15.25 17.63
N ALA A 475 7.93 15.86 17.44
CA ALA A 475 9.09 15.69 18.33
C ALA A 475 9.27 16.84 19.32
N SER A 476 8.38 17.84 19.34
CA SER A 476 8.51 18.99 20.25
C SER A 476 8.05 18.64 21.67
N THR A 477 8.88 19.01 22.65
CA THR A 477 8.56 19.01 24.08
C THR A 477 8.04 20.37 24.57
N GLU A 478 7.77 21.31 23.66
CA GLU A 478 7.19 22.62 23.99
C GLU A 478 5.67 22.56 24.16
N GLY A 479 5.10 23.58 24.77
CA GLY A 479 3.69 23.68 25.11
C GLY A 479 3.39 23.36 26.57
N GLN A 480 2.18 23.67 27.01
CA GLN A 480 1.70 23.44 28.36
C GLN A 480 1.15 22.02 28.53
N GLU A 481 1.42 21.41 29.68
CA GLU A 481 0.73 20.22 30.19
C GLU A 481 -0.25 20.65 31.29
N LEU A 482 -1.43 20.03 31.37
CA LEU A 482 -2.46 20.36 32.37
C LEU A 482 -2.43 19.38 33.54
N VAL A 483 -2.37 19.90 34.77
CA VAL A 483 -2.28 19.10 36.01
C VAL A 483 -3.64 18.55 36.45
N ASP A 484 -4.72 19.29 36.17
CA ASP A 484 -6.12 18.90 36.40
C ASP A 484 -6.81 18.82 35.03
N PHE A 485 -6.49 17.77 34.27
CA PHE A 485 -7.11 17.49 32.98
C PHE A 485 -8.39 16.67 33.19
N ARG A 486 -9.51 17.19 32.68
CA ARG A 486 -10.86 16.65 32.83
C ARG A 486 -11.49 16.32 31.47
N GLY A 487 -11.00 16.95 30.39
CA GLY A 487 -11.46 16.69 29.03
C GLY A 487 -12.75 17.44 28.65
N GLU A 488 -12.95 18.69 29.10
CA GLU A 488 -13.91 19.58 28.41
C GLU A 488 -13.35 19.96 27.03
N ILE A 489 -14.12 19.70 25.97
CA ILE A 489 -13.71 19.95 24.58
C ILE A 489 -14.62 21.01 23.96
N LYS A 490 -14.06 22.16 23.61
CA LYS A 490 -14.82 23.29 23.03
C LYS A 490 -14.28 23.70 21.66
N PHE A 491 -15.10 23.54 20.62
CA PHE A 491 -14.89 24.17 19.31
C PHE A 491 -15.61 25.52 19.31
N ASP A 492 -14.89 26.61 18.98
CA ASP A 492 -15.45 27.95 18.87
C ASP A 492 -15.31 28.49 17.44
N GLN A 493 -16.43 28.49 16.71
CA GLN A 493 -16.61 29.02 15.35
C GLN A 493 -15.58 28.49 14.34
N VAL A 494 -15.16 27.24 14.50
CA VAL A 494 -14.09 26.60 13.74
C VAL A 494 -14.43 26.47 12.25
N LYS A 495 -13.52 26.95 11.42
CA LYS A 495 -13.50 26.77 9.97
C LYS A 495 -12.29 25.93 9.60
N PHE A 496 -12.47 24.97 8.70
CA PHE A 496 -11.41 24.09 8.24
C PHE A 496 -11.52 23.74 6.75
N ILE A 497 -10.35 23.69 6.10
CA ILE A 497 -10.13 23.34 4.70
C ILE A 497 -8.88 22.45 4.66
N TYR A 498 -8.94 21.27 4.02
CA TYR A 498 -7.75 20.44 3.85
C TYR A 498 -6.74 21.15 2.91
N PRO A 499 -5.43 21.19 3.24
CA PRO A 499 -4.43 21.89 2.41
C PRO A 499 -4.35 21.40 0.96
N THR A 500 -4.64 20.13 0.71
CA THR A 500 -4.69 19.50 -0.63
C THR A 500 -5.97 19.79 -1.42
N ARG A 501 -7.00 20.38 -0.78
CA ARG A 501 -8.30 20.71 -1.39
C ARG A 501 -8.76 22.13 -1.00
N PRO A 502 -7.99 23.19 -1.33
CA PRO A 502 -8.21 24.55 -0.84
C PRO A 502 -9.56 25.17 -1.25
N THR A 503 -10.23 24.63 -2.27
CA THR A 503 -11.57 25.05 -2.72
C THR A 503 -12.73 24.46 -1.89
N SER A 504 -12.49 23.40 -1.12
CA SER A 504 -13.54 22.62 -0.45
C SER A 504 -13.61 22.90 1.05
N ILE A 505 -14.44 23.87 1.45
CA ILE A 505 -14.64 24.21 2.87
C ILE A 505 -15.46 23.11 3.57
N ILE A 506 -14.79 22.33 4.42
CA ILE A 506 -15.39 21.19 5.15
C ILE A 506 -16.14 21.67 6.38
N LEU A 507 -15.44 22.37 7.29
CA LEU A 507 -16.07 23.03 8.44
C LEU A 507 -16.18 24.52 8.14
N LYS A 508 -17.38 25.09 8.30
CA LYS A 508 -17.66 26.49 7.93
C LYS A 508 -17.63 27.45 9.13
N ARG A 509 -18.24 27.04 10.25
CA ARG A 509 -18.34 27.76 11.53
C ARG A 509 -18.82 26.79 12.62
N LEU A 510 -18.10 25.69 12.83
CA LEU A 510 -18.45 24.67 13.82
C LEU A 510 -18.35 25.25 15.23
N GLN A 511 -19.41 25.11 16.02
CA GLN A 511 -19.41 25.46 17.44
C GLN A 511 -20.01 24.29 18.22
N LEU A 512 -19.27 23.77 19.19
CA LEU A 512 -19.57 22.54 19.92
C LEU A 512 -18.92 22.63 21.30
N ASN A 513 -19.60 22.17 22.34
CA ASN A 513 -18.98 21.95 23.65
C ASN A 513 -19.35 20.54 24.15
N ILE A 514 -18.34 19.81 24.64
CA ILE A 514 -18.46 18.45 25.17
C ILE A 514 -17.91 18.49 26.59
N LYS A 515 -18.72 18.08 27.57
CA LYS A 515 -18.31 18.07 28.98
C LYS A 515 -17.51 16.81 29.33
N PRO A 516 -16.68 16.83 30.39
CA PRO A 516 -16.06 15.65 30.98
C PRO A 516 -17.08 14.52 31.19
N GLY A 517 -16.76 13.31 30.71
CA GLY A 517 -17.61 12.12 30.79
C GLY A 517 -18.86 12.12 29.88
N GLN A 518 -19.08 13.14 29.05
CA GLN A 518 -20.24 13.20 28.16
C GLN A 518 -20.02 12.39 26.88
N ARG A 519 -20.85 11.36 26.64
CA ARG A 519 -20.95 10.69 25.33
C ARG A 519 -21.59 11.64 24.30
N VAL A 520 -20.99 11.79 23.12
CA VAL A 520 -21.47 12.68 22.04
C VAL A 520 -21.44 11.98 20.69
N ALA A 521 -22.61 11.83 20.07
CA ALA A 521 -22.76 11.25 18.73
C ALA A 521 -22.68 12.32 17.64
N LEU A 522 -21.69 12.22 16.74
CA LEU A 522 -21.53 13.10 15.59
C LEU A 522 -22.31 12.54 14.37
N VAL A 523 -23.57 12.95 14.22
CA VAL A 523 -24.46 12.43 13.16
C VAL A 523 -24.49 13.36 11.94
N GLY A 524 -24.42 12.78 10.74
CA GLY A 524 -24.52 13.50 9.47
C GLY A 524 -24.16 12.62 8.27
N ARG A 525 -24.44 13.11 7.05
CA ARG A 525 -24.16 12.38 5.80
C ARG A 525 -22.66 12.06 5.64
N SER A 526 -22.33 11.11 4.78
CA SER A 526 -20.94 10.97 4.32
C SER A 526 -20.39 12.28 3.74
N GLY A 527 -19.10 12.53 3.93
CA GLY A 527 -18.42 13.78 3.54
C GLY A 527 -18.63 15.01 4.43
N CYS A 528 -19.54 15.00 5.42
CA CYS A 528 -19.88 16.21 6.20
C CYS A 528 -18.88 16.63 7.29
N GLY A 529 -17.65 16.11 7.29
CA GLY A 529 -16.59 16.50 8.22
C GLY A 529 -16.54 15.77 9.57
N LYS A 530 -17.29 14.67 9.78
CA LYS A 530 -17.28 13.89 11.04
C LYS A 530 -15.86 13.49 11.47
N SER A 531 -15.14 12.79 10.60
CA SER A 531 -13.77 12.35 10.86
C SER A 531 -12.78 13.52 10.96
N THR A 532 -13.06 14.63 10.28
CA THR A 532 -12.28 15.87 10.37
C THR A 532 -12.31 16.47 11.77
N ILE A 533 -13.42 16.37 12.50
CA ILE A 533 -13.50 16.81 13.91
C ILE A 533 -12.52 16.01 14.78
N ILE A 534 -12.43 14.70 14.57
CA ILE A 534 -11.49 13.82 15.29
C ILE A 534 -10.04 14.16 14.90
N GLN A 535 -9.75 14.32 13.61
CA GLN A 535 -8.41 14.69 13.12
C GLN A 535 -7.92 16.07 13.63
N LEU A 536 -8.82 16.96 14.02
CA LEU A 536 -8.52 18.25 14.67
C LEU A 536 -8.26 18.10 16.18
N LEU A 537 -8.90 17.13 16.85
CA LEU A 537 -8.62 16.81 18.26
C LEU A 537 -7.26 16.12 18.44
N GLU A 538 -6.96 15.17 17.55
CA GLU A 538 -5.62 14.58 17.40
C GLU A 538 -4.56 15.59 16.91
N ARG A 539 -5.00 16.80 16.55
CA ARG A 539 -4.18 17.88 15.98
C ARG A 539 -3.26 17.37 14.86
N PHE A 540 -3.81 16.55 13.96
CA PHE A 540 -3.15 16.19 12.69
C PHE A 540 -3.11 17.38 11.72
N TYR A 541 -4.03 18.34 11.93
CA TYR A 541 -4.08 19.63 11.27
C TYR A 541 -4.47 20.69 12.32
N ASP A 542 -4.06 21.94 12.11
CA ASP A 542 -4.56 23.09 12.86
C ASP A 542 -5.78 23.72 12.12
N VAL A 543 -6.63 24.43 12.86
CA VAL A 543 -7.84 25.08 12.32
C VAL A 543 -7.51 26.28 11.42
N THR A 544 -8.26 26.45 10.32
CA THR A 544 -8.05 27.57 9.37
C THR A 544 -8.53 28.91 9.94
N SER A 545 -9.59 28.91 10.75
CA SER A 545 -9.97 30.02 11.62
C SER A 545 -10.89 29.54 12.75
N GLY A 546 -11.09 30.36 13.78
CA GLY A 546 -11.73 29.93 15.03
C GLY A 546 -10.71 29.34 16.01
N GLN A 547 -11.19 28.70 17.07
CA GLN A 547 -10.35 28.11 18.11
C GLN A 547 -10.89 26.76 18.58
N LEU A 548 -10.00 25.89 19.03
CA LEU A 548 -10.30 24.61 19.65
C LEU A 548 -9.62 24.58 21.02
N PHE A 549 -10.39 24.35 22.07
CA PHE A 549 -9.91 24.35 23.45
C PHE A 549 -10.09 22.97 24.10
N LEU A 550 -9.13 22.60 24.95
CA LEU A 550 -9.20 21.51 25.91
C LEU A 550 -9.09 22.09 27.32
N ASP A 551 -10.08 21.85 28.19
CA ASP A 551 -10.23 22.44 29.53
C ASP A 551 -9.97 23.97 29.57
N GLY A 552 -10.44 24.66 28.53
CA GLY A 552 -10.35 26.12 28.38
C GLY A 552 -9.03 26.66 27.78
N VAL A 553 -8.00 25.82 27.59
CA VAL A 553 -6.73 26.19 26.96
C VAL A 553 -6.75 25.85 25.46
N ASP A 554 -6.28 26.77 24.60
CA ASP A 554 -6.25 26.53 23.15
C ASP A 554 -5.29 25.38 22.83
N ILE A 555 -5.74 24.39 22.06
CA ILE A 555 -5.00 23.14 21.77
C ILE A 555 -3.63 23.38 21.12
N ARG A 556 -3.42 24.58 20.53
CA ARG A 556 -2.12 24.97 19.95
C ARG A 556 -1.06 25.36 20.99
N GLN A 557 -1.49 25.72 22.20
CA GLN A 557 -0.63 26.07 23.33
C GLN A 557 -0.22 24.85 24.17
N LEU A 558 -0.92 23.72 24.01
CA LEU A 558 -0.66 22.47 24.73
C LEU A 558 0.45 21.65 24.06
N ASN A 559 1.18 20.86 24.85
CA ASN A 559 2.17 19.92 24.31
C ASN A 559 1.48 18.82 23.49
N LEU A 560 1.98 18.55 22.28
CA LEU A 560 1.31 17.66 21.33
C LEU A 560 1.38 16.18 21.74
N GLN A 561 2.49 15.73 22.34
CA GLN A 561 2.64 14.35 22.80
C GLN A 561 1.73 14.10 24.01
N TRP A 562 1.68 15.05 24.93
CA TRP A 562 0.77 15.06 26.07
C TRP A 562 -0.71 15.09 25.64
N VAL A 563 -1.10 15.90 24.64
CA VAL A 563 -2.48 15.88 24.12
C VAL A 563 -2.85 14.50 23.57
N ARG A 564 -1.98 13.90 22.75
CA ARG A 564 -2.23 12.59 22.14
C ARG A 564 -2.22 11.43 23.14
N SER A 565 -1.43 11.49 24.22
CA SER A 565 -1.43 10.44 25.25
C SER A 565 -2.73 10.36 26.06
N HIS A 566 -3.62 11.35 25.93
CA HIS A 566 -4.95 11.38 26.56
C HIS A 566 -6.09 11.00 25.61
N PHE A 567 -5.83 10.76 24.32
CA PHE A 567 -6.85 10.32 23.35
C PHE A 567 -6.72 8.82 23.02
N GLY A 568 -7.84 8.10 23.07
CA GLY A 568 -7.95 6.74 22.56
C GLY A 568 -8.61 6.72 21.18
N LEU A 569 -7.80 6.78 20.12
CA LEU A 569 -8.31 6.78 18.74
C LEU A 569 -8.59 5.36 18.24
N ILE A 570 -9.83 5.11 17.79
CA ILE A 570 -10.19 3.95 16.97
C ILE A 570 -10.49 4.45 15.55
N SER A 571 -9.70 4.00 14.57
CA SER A 571 -9.83 4.35 13.15
C SER A 571 -11.00 3.60 12.49
N GLN A 572 -11.61 4.20 11.47
CA GLN A 572 -12.65 3.56 10.65
C GLN A 572 -12.13 2.33 9.88
N GLU A 573 -10.88 2.40 9.42
CA GLU A 573 -10.14 1.31 8.76
C GLU A 573 -8.89 1.08 9.65
N PRO A 574 -8.89 0.08 10.57
CA PRO A 574 -7.70 -0.28 11.34
C PRO A 574 -6.67 -0.99 10.43
N ILE A 575 -5.38 -0.75 10.69
CA ILE A 575 -4.24 -1.19 9.84
C ILE A 575 -3.28 -2.05 10.65
#